data_AF-A0A9E7EL58-F1
#
_entry.id   AF-A0A9E7EL58-F1
#
_cell.length_a   1.000
_cell.length_b   1.000
_cell.length_c   1.000
_cell.angle_alpha   90.00
_cell.angle_beta   90.00
_cell.angle_gamma   90.00
#
_symmetry.space_group_name_H-M   'P 1'
#
loop_
_entity.id
_entity.type
_entity.pdbx_description
1 polymer ?
#
loop_
_entity_poly.entity_id
_entity_poly.type
_entity_poly.pdbx_seq_one_letter_code
_entity_poly.pdbx_strand_id
1 'polypeptide(L)'
;MDSVEVPQYFTCPISLQIMKDPVTTITGISYDRESIERWLLVDDHPMCPVTKQPLPRDSDLTPNHTLRRLIQAWCVVNASRGVERIPTPKVPVDGPSIRKLVHGLSVPRLQLDSLNLIDALARENESNRRCMLQNGVAGAMVDVINTCTERKQMDRIDVALGVLDSLRVAPDDLKAIVDGDRRIIDSMTWILQLGAGDDRDVRSTATLVLKSVIEVAGSRVLEQLTPDFFQAVLSLVRDRISQQGTKAALQVLLHAAAWGRNRIKIVEAGGVKEIVELELTAPDKRTTELNLGLLNQLCATADGRAELVGHAAGIATVSKRILRVSSLADDQGVRILSSLCRYSATNEVLQEMMSLGAVSKLCLVLQANCPDPVKEKARLILRLHSGLWKDSPCLHSYLLSRYT
;
A
#
# COMPACT_ATOMS: atom_id res chain seq x y z
N MET A 1 -29.06 16.69 -31.18
CA MET A 1 -29.26 16.79 -29.72
C MET A 1 -28.52 18.04 -29.29
N ASP A 2 -29.25 19.11 -28.97
CA ASP A 2 -28.64 20.39 -28.58
C ASP A 2 -27.95 20.23 -27.23
N SER A 3 -26.61 20.22 -27.25
CA SER A 3 -25.78 20.26 -26.04
C SER A 3 -26.19 21.46 -25.21
N VAL A 4 -26.57 21.24 -23.96
CA VAL A 4 -26.90 22.33 -23.03
C VAL A 4 -25.66 23.19 -22.83
N GLU A 5 -25.70 24.45 -23.25
CA GLU A 5 -24.61 25.39 -23.03
C GLU A 5 -24.59 25.80 -21.56
N VAL A 6 -23.51 25.42 -20.87
CA VAL A 6 -23.30 25.76 -19.46
C VAL A 6 -22.90 27.23 -19.37
N PRO A 7 -23.60 28.06 -18.59
CA PRO A 7 -23.19 29.44 -18.38
C PRO A 7 -21.77 29.54 -17.81
N GLN A 8 -20.92 30.39 -18.42
CA GLN A 8 -19.51 30.48 -18.06
C GLN A 8 -19.27 30.82 -16.58
N TYR A 9 -20.15 31.62 -15.98
CA TYR A 9 -20.09 31.98 -14.56
C TYR A 9 -20.41 30.83 -13.58
N PHE A 10 -20.88 29.68 -14.08
CA PHE A 10 -21.01 28.45 -13.29
C PHE A 10 -19.77 27.57 -13.36
N THR A 11 -18.83 27.89 -14.25
CA THR A 11 -17.67 27.07 -14.54
C THR A 11 -16.48 27.56 -13.72
N CYS A 12 -15.78 26.64 -13.05
CA CYS A 12 -14.59 26.93 -12.29
C CYS A 12 -13.45 27.37 -13.24
N PRO A 13 -12.80 28.52 -13.02
CA PRO A 13 -11.71 28.98 -13.90
C PRO A 13 -10.46 28.08 -13.90
N ILE A 14 -10.30 27.21 -12.88
CA ILE A 14 -9.18 26.28 -12.77
C ILE A 14 -9.49 24.95 -13.46
N SER A 15 -10.60 24.30 -13.09
CA SER A 15 -10.92 22.96 -13.58
C SER A 15 -11.72 22.96 -14.89
N LEU A 16 -12.26 24.12 -15.30
CA LEU A 16 -13.15 24.27 -16.45
C LEU A 16 -14.40 23.38 -16.38
N GLN A 17 -14.77 22.95 -15.17
CA GLN A 17 -15.99 22.18 -14.89
C GLN A 17 -16.98 23.01 -14.07
N ILE A 18 -18.25 22.62 -14.07
CA ILE A 18 -19.28 23.25 -13.21
C ILE A 18 -18.83 23.17 -11.74
N MET A 19 -18.85 24.31 -11.05
CA MET A 19 -18.50 24.38 -9.63
C MET A 19 -19.50 23.57 -8.80
N LYS A 20 -18.99 22.61 -8.02
CA LYS A 20 -19.79 21.82 -7.08
C LYS A 20 -19.92 22.52 -5.75
N ASP A 21 -18.81 23.09 -5.28
CA ASP A 21 -18.74 23.90 -4.07
C ASP A 21 -18.12 25.27 -4.37
N PRO A 22 -18.90 26.25 -4.86
CA PRO A 22 -18.36 27.56 -5.21
C PRO A 22 -17.94 28.33 -3.95
N VAL A 23 -16.68 28.77 -3.93
CA VAL A 23 -16.07 29.62 -2.90
C VAL A 23 -15.44 30.84 -3.54
N THR A 24 -15.60 31.99 -2.91
CA THR A 24 -15.05 33.27 -3.35
C THR A 24 -13.78 33.57 -2.58
N THR A 25 -12.71 33.89 -3.31
CA THR A 25 -11.44 34.35 -2.77
C THR A 25 -11.50 35.83 -2.41
N ILE A 26 -10.51 36.35 -1.67
CA ILE A 26 -10.37 37.78 -1.36
C ILE A 26 -10.28 38.67 -2.62
N THR A 27 -9.90 38.08 -3.76
CA THR A 27 -9.83 38.74 -5.07
C THR A 27 -11.20 38.86 -5.76
N GLY A 28 -12.26 38.36 -5.13
CA GLY A 28 -13.65 38.45 -5.62
C GLY A 28 -14.01 37.40 -6.68
N ILE A 29 -13.11 36.50 -7.05
CA ILE A 29 -13.37 35.44 -8.02
C ILE A 29 -13.86 34.18 -7.31
N SER A 30 -14.90 33.54 -7.85
CA SER A 30 -15.38 32.26 -7.37
C SER A 30 -14.71 31.10 -8.11
N TYR A 31 -14.30 30.09 -7.34
CA TYR A 31 -13.73 28.83 -7.81
C TYR A 31 -14.48 27.66 -7.18
N ASP A 32 -14.33 26.47 -7.74
CA ASP A 32 -14.67 25.25 -7.01
C ASP A 32 -13.67 25.04 -5.86
N ARG A 33 -14.17 24.78 -4.65
CA ARG A 33 -13.36 24.67 -3.42
C ARG A 33 -12.17 23.73 -3.59
N GLU A 34 -12.40 22.53 -4.09
CA GLU A 34 -11.34 21.52 -4.22
C GLU A 34 -10.26 21.98 -5.20
N SER A 35 -10.66 22.68 -6.26
CA SER A 35 -9.74 23.20 -7.28
C SER A 35 -8.85 24.32 -6.73
N ILE A 36 -9.42 25.26 -5.98
CA ILE A 36 -8.64 26.37 -5.40
C ILE A 36 -7.80 25.91 -4.20
N GLU A 37 -8.30 25.00 -3.36
CA GLU A 37 -7.51 24.42 -2.26
C GLU A 37 -6.27 23.69 -2.81
N ARG A 38 -6.42 22.88 -3.86
CA ARG A 38 -5.26 22.25 -4.52
C ARG A 38 -4.31 23.28 -5.12
N TRP A 39 -4.82 24.33 -5.76
CA TRP A 39 -3.98 25.40 -6.32
C TRP A 39 -3.11 26.09 -5.27
N LEU A 40 -3.66 26.36 -4.08
CA LEU A 40 -2.94 27.00 -2.98
C LEU A 40 -1.83 26.12 -2.37
N LEU A 41 -1.89 24.81 -2.57
CA LEU A 41 -0.93 23.84 -2.05
C LEU A 41 0.30 23.65 -2.95
N VAL A 42 0.23 24.03 -4.24
CA VAL A 42 1.29 23.73 -5.23
C VAL A 42 2.44 24.73 -5.19
N ASP A 43 2.15 26.02 -4.99
CA ASP A 43 3.14 27.11 -5.07
C ASP A 43 3.38 27.73 -3.69
N ASP A 44 4.61 28.18 -3.43
CA ASP A 44 5.02 28.83 -2.19
C ASP A 44 4.50 30.27 -2.08
N HIS A 45 4.21 30.89 -3.23
CA HIS A 45 3.59 32.21 -3.32
C HIS A 45 2.32 32.18 -4.19
N PRO A 46 1.22 31.62 -3.67
CA PRO A 46 0.02 31.42 -4.47
C PRO A 46 -0.54 32.76 -4.97
N MET A 47 -0.71 32.85 -6.28
CA MET A 47 -1.40 33.94 -6.96
C MET A 47 -2.77 33.49 -7.43
N CYS A 48 -3.74 34.41 -7.43
CA CYS A 48 -5.04 34.17 -8.01
C CYS A 48 -4.90 33.80 -9.51
N PRO A 49 -5.42 32.64 -9.96
CA PRO A 49 -5.28 32.18 -11.34
C PRO A 49 -5.73 33.21 -12.38
N VAL A 50 -6.81 33.93 -12.07
CA VAL A 50 -7.46 34.90 -12.96
C VAL A 50 -6.88 36.31 -12.80
N THR A 51 -6.89 36.86 -11.58
CA THR A 51 -6.52 38.28 -11.37
C THR A 51 -5.02 38.50 -11.22
N LYS A 52 -4.23 37.43 -11.06
CA LYS A 52 -2.78 37.47 -10.78
C LYS A 52 -2.41 38.26 -9.52
N GLN A 53 -3.38 38.54 -8.65
CA GLN A 53 -3.14 39.17 -7.34
C GLN A 53 -2.67 38.12 -6.33
N PRO A 54 -1.87 38.52 -5.30
CA PRO A 54 -1.48 37.62 -4.22
C PRO A 54 -2.71 37.02 -3.52
N LEU A 55 -2.68 35.71 -3.30
CA LEU A 55 -3.73 34.98 -2.60
C LEU A 55 -3.09 34.18 -1.46
N PRO A 56 -2.91 34.78 -0.26
CA PRO A 56 -2.27 34.12 0.87
C PRO A 56 -2.98 32.81 1.22
N ARG A 57 -2.22 31.77 1.59
CA ARG A 57 -2.76 30.44 1.95
C ARG A 57 -3.76 30.49 3.11
N ASP A 58 -3.55 31.41 4.04
CA ASP A 58 -4.41 31.62 5.21
C ASP A 58 -5.64 32.51 4.91
N SER A 59 -5.89 32.84 3.64
CA SER A 59 -7.05 33.64 3.27
C SER A 59 -8.32 32.79 3.37
N ASP A 60 -9.27 33.26 4.17
CA ASP A 60 -10.57 32.61 4.31
C ASP A 60 -11.32 32.54 2.97
N LEU A 61 -11.53 31.30 2.49
CA LEU A 61 -12.36 31.02 1.32
C LEU A 61 -13.83 31.16 1.72
N THR A 62 -14.47 32.24 1.27
CA THR A 62 -15.85 32.55 1.65
C THR A 62 -16.82 31.74 0.78
N PRO A 63 -17.68 30.87 1.36
CA PRO A 63 -18.65 30.10 0.57
C PRO A 63 -19.63 31.01 -0.21
N ASN A 64 -19.76 30.80 -1.53
CA ASN A 64 -20.70 31.56 -2.35
C ASN A 64 -22.05 30.81 -2.45
N HIS A 65 -22.87 30.94 -1.41
CA HIS A 65 -24.16 30.27 -1.33
C HIS A 65 -25.13 30.69 -2.43
N THR A 66 -25.08 31.96 -2.87
CA THR A 66 -25.93 32.46 -3.96
C THR A 66 -25.59 31.77 -5.27
N LEU A 67 -24.31 31.73 -5.64
CA LEU A 67 -23.87 31.06 -6.86
C LEU A 67 -24.19 29.57 -6.81
N ARG A 68 -24.01 28.93 -5.64
CA ARG A 68 -24.38 27.52 -5.44
C ARG A 68 -25.87 27.27 -5.72
N ARG A 69 -26.76 28.11 -5.18
CA ARG A 69 -28.21 28.01 -5.40
C ARG A 69 -28.57 28.20 -6.87
N LEU A 70 -27.92 29.14 -7.56
CA LEU A 70 -28.14 29.38 -8.99
C LEU A 70 -27.71 28.18 -9.85
N ILE A 71 -26.53 27.61 -9.57
CA ILE A 71 -26.04 26.40 -10.25
C ILE A 71 -27.02 25.24 -10.03
N GLN A 72 -27.46 25.02 -8.79
CA GLN A 72 -28.39 23.94 -8.48
C GLN A 72 -29.75 24.12 -9.16
N ALA A 73 -30.30 25.34 -9.16
CA ALA A 73 -31.55 25.64 -9.86
C ALA A 73 -31.41 25.40 -11.37
N TRP A 74 -30.28 25.79 -11.96
CA TRP A 74 -29.98 25.54 -13.36
C TRP A 74 -29.87 24.03 -13.66
N CYS A 75 -29.22 23.25 -12.81
CA CYS A 75 -29.16 21.78 -12.96
C CYS A 75 -30.56 21.15 -12.93
N VAL A 76 -31.45 21.61 -12.03
CA VAL A 76 -32.83 21.10 -11.94
C VAL A 76 -33.62 21.39 -13.21
N VAL A 77 -33.53 22.62 -13.75
CA VAL A 77 -34.22 23.00 -14.99
C VAL A 77 -33.72 22.19 -16.19
N ASN A 78 -32.44 21.83 -16.21
CA ASN A 78 -31.82 21.10 -17.32
C ASN A 78 -31.70 19.58 -17.10
N ALA A 79 -32.33 19.04 -16.04
CA ALA A 79 -32.25 17.62 -15.70
C ALA A 79 -32.80 16.71 -16.82
N SER A 80 -33.86 17.12 -17.50
CA SER A 80 -34.43 16.41 -18.65
C SER A 80 -33.52 16.40 -19.89
N ARG A 81 -32.49 17.26 -19.90
CA ARG A 81 -31.50 17.38 -20.99
C ARG A 81 -30.18 16.68 -20.64
N GLY A 82 -30.17 15.84 -19.60
CA GLY A 82 -29.01 15.05 -19.18
C GLY A 82 -28.06 15.74 -18.21
N VAL A 83 -28.43 16.91 -17.65
CA VAL A 83 -27.63 17.57 -16.62
C VAL A 83 -27.90 16.94 -15.26
N GLU A 84 -26.88 16.35 -14.65
CA GLU A 84 -26.99 15.78 -13.31
C GLU A 84 -27.14 16.87 -12.23
N ARG A 85 -27.94 16.57 -11.20
CA ARG A 85 -28.11 17.45 -10.05
C ARG A 85 -26.86 17.39 -9.17
N ILE A 86 -26.23 18.54 -8.95
CA ILE A 86 -25.13 18.66 -8.01
C ILE A 86 -25.68 18.67 -6.57
N PRO A 87 -25.35 17.68 -5.72
CA PRO A 87 -25.79 17.66 -4.32
C PRO A 87 -25.17 18.82 -3.54
N THR A 88 -25.89 19.33 -2.54
CA THR A 88 -25.35 20.36 -1.63
C THR A 88 -24.22 19.76 -0.82
N PRO A 89 -23.00 20.35 -0.82
CA PRO A 89 -21.95 19.97 0.13
C PRO A 89 -22.49 20.14 1.55
N LYS A 90 -22.52 19.05 2.33
CA LYS A 90 -22.91 19.12 3.74
C LYS A 90 -21.91 20.02 4.48
N VAL A 91 -22.40 20.84 5.41
CA VAL A 91 -21.52 21.69 6.23
C VAL A 91 -20.55 20.77 6.98
N PRO A 92 -19.22 21.00 6.90
CA PRO A 92 -18.26 20.21 7.65
C PRO A 92 -18.57 20.25 9.14
N VAL A 93 -18.40 19.13 9.82
CA VAL A 93 -18.58 19.07 11.28
C VAL A 93 -17.59 20.01 11.95
N ASP A 94 -18.06 20.75 12.96
CA ASP A 94 -17.23 21.67 13.72
C ASP A 94 -16.29 20.92 14.68
N GLY A 95 -15.07 21.43 14.84
CA GLY A 95 -14.05 20.84 15.72
C GLY A 95 -14.53 20.60 17.17
N PRO A 96 -15.25 21.53 17.82
CA PRO A 96 -15.81 21.29 19.15
C PRO A 96 -16.71 20.05 19.24
N SER A 97 -17.56 19.80 18.24
CA SER A 97 -18.37 18.59 18.18
C SER A 97 -17.52 17.32 18.07
N ILE A 98 -16.49 17.32 17.22
CA ILE A 98 -15.56 16.18 17.13
C ILE A 98 -14.85 15.93 18.47
N ARG A 99 -14.38 16.98 19.16
CA ARG A 99 -13.74 16.83 20.48
C ARG A 99 -14.67 16.23 21.53
N LYS A 100 -15.96 16.57 21.50
CA LYS A 100 -16.97 15.92 22.37
C LYS A 100 -17.10 14.43 22.06
N LEU A 101 -17.11 14.05 20.78
CA LEU A 101 -17.16 12.64 20.38
C LEU A 101 -15.93 11.87 20.84
N VAL A 102 -14.74 12.45 20.64
CA VAL A 102 -13.46 11.89 21.11
C VAL A 102 -13.48 11.70 22.64
N HIS A 103 -13.98 12.68 23.39
CA HIS A 103 -14.14 12.52 24.84
C HIS A 103 -15.11 11.37 25.20
N GLY A 104 -16.18 11.19 24.42
CA GLY A 104 -17.12 10.08 24.58
C GLY A 104 -16.49 8.70 24.39
N LEU A 105 -15.38 8.58 23.65
CA LEU A 105 -14.65 7.32 23.47
C LEU A 105 -14.05 6.79 24.78
N SER A 106 -13.73 7.68 25.73
CA SER A 106 -13.22 7.31 27.05
C SER A 106 -14.32 6.90 28.02
N VAL A 107 -15.60 7.12 27.67
CA VAL A 107 -16.76 6.81 28.52
C VAL A 107 -17.38 5.49 28.05
N PRO A 108 -17.30 4.38 28.81
CA PRO A 108 -17.70 3.05 28.34
C PRO A 108 -19.12 2.95 27.79
N ARG A 109 -20.07 3.72 28.37
CA ARG A 109 -21.48 3.73 27.95
C ARG A 109 -21.72 4.49 26.65
N LEU A 110 -20.86 5.44 26.29
CA LEU A 110 -21.00 6.29 25.10
C LEU A 110 -20.04 5.87 23.97
N GLN A 111 -19.03 5.07 24.29
CA GLN A 111 -17.94 4.75 23.37
C GLN A 111 -18.41 4.19 22.03
N LEU A 112 -19.34 3.22 22.03
CA LEU A 112 -19.83 2.61 20.79
C LEU A 112 -20.66 3.60 19.95
N ASP A 113 -21.51 4.40 20.58
CA ASP A 113 -22.31 5.43 19.90
C ASP A 113 -21.40 6.52 19.30
N SER A 114 -20.39 6.96 20.06
CA SER A 114 -19.37 7.89 19.58
C SER A 114 -18.59 7.32 18.40
N LEU A 115 -18.18 6.04 18.46
CA LEU A 115 -17.47 5.36 17.37
C LEU A 115 -18.32 5.31 16.10
N ASN A 116 -19.57 4.88 16.20
CA ASN A 116 -20.49 4.78 15.07
C ASN A 116 -20.75 6.15 14.43
N LEU A 117 -20.89 7.20 15.25
CA LEU A 117 -21.07 8.55 14.73
C LEU A 117 -19.80 9.08 14.05
N ILE A 118 -18.61 8.81 14.61
CA ILE A 118 -17.34 9.15 13.97
C ILE A 118 -17.20 8.42 12.62
N ASP A 119 -17.50 7.12 12.55
CA ASP A 119 -17.48 6.36 11.29
C ASP A 119 -18.44 6.93 10.25
N ALA A 120 -19.68 7.20 10.64
CA ALA A 120 -20.66 7.81 9.76
C ALA A 120 -20.14 9.13 9.18
N LEU A 121 -19.63 10.02 10.03
CA LEU A 121 -19.09 11.33 9.64
C LEU A 121 -17.84 11.22 8.75
N ALA A 122 -16.97 10.24 8.98
CA ALA A 122 -15.77 10.00 8.18
C ALA A 122 -16.14 9.51 6.76
N ARG A 123 -17.22 8.74 6.62
CA ARG A 123 -17.71 8.27 5.31
C ARG A 123 -18.37 9.37 4.48
N GLU A 124 -18.88 10.44 5.10
CA GLU A 124 -19.64 11.46 4.39
C GLU A 124 -18.81 12.29 3.41
N ASN A 125 -17.67 12.85 3.83
CA ASN A 125 -16.85 13.74 2.99
C ASN A 125 -15.43 13.91 3.52
N GLU A 126 -14.53 14.38 2.64
CA GLU A 126 -13.11 14.59 2.96
C GLU A 126 -12.85 15.75 3.93
N SER A 127 -13.70 16.79 3.92
CA SER A 127 -13.60 17.91 4.86
C SER A 127 -13.80 17.47 6.32
N ASN A 128 -14.73 16.55 6.56
CA ASN A 128 -14.92 15.92 7.87
C ASN A 128 -13.66 15.16 8.30
N ARG A 129 -13.06 14.37 7.42
CA ARG A 129 -11.81 13.64 7.71
C ARG A 129 -10.67 14.58 8.06
N ARG A 130 -10.52 15.69 7.33
CA ARG A 130 -9.52 16.73 7.62
C ARG A 130 -9.75 17.36 8.99
N CYS A 131 -11.00 17.69 9.33
CA CYS A 131 -11.38 18.18 10.65
C CYS A 131 -11.09 17.14 11.75
N MET A 132 -11.38 15.86 11.51
CA MET A 132 -11.09 14.77 12.44
C MET A 132 -9.61 14.60 12.72
N LEU A 133 -8.76 14.66 11.69
CA LEU A 133 -7.30 14.62 11.83
C LEU A 133 -6.80 15.76 12.72
N GLN A 134 -7.26 17.00 12.48
CA GLN A 134 -6.93 18.18 13.28
C GLN A 134 -7.40 18.09 14.75
N ASN A 135 -8.39 17.24 15.04
CA ASN A 135 -8.96 17.06 16.37
C ASN A 135 -8.54 15.73 17.03
N GLY A 136 -7.46 15.09 16.55
CA GLY A 136 -6.83 13.96 17.23
C GLY A 136 -7.58 12.63 17.13
N VAL A 137 -8.52 12.48 16.19
CA VAL A 137 -9.31 11.25 16.05
C VAL A 137 -8.42 10.05 15.74
N ALA A 138 -7.36 10.20 14.93
CA ALA A 138 -6.46 9.11 14.59
C ALA A 138 -5.79 8.48 15.82
N GLY A 139 -5.24 9.31 16.73
CA GLY A 139 -4.66 8.84 17.99
C GLY A 139 -5.71 8.18 18.88
N ALA A 140 -6.91 8.77 18.97
CA ALA A 140 -8.01 8.18 19.73
C ALA A 140 -8.44 6.80 19.19
N MET A 141 -8.43 6.58 17.87
CA MET A 141 -8.72 5.26 17.29
C MET A 141 -7.64 4.23 17.66
N VAL A 142 -6.36 4.61 17.66
CA VAL A 142 -5.27 3.73 18.10
C VAL A 142 -5.45 3.33 19.57
N ASP A 143 -5.79 4.29 20.44
CA ASP A 143 -6.08 4.00 21.86
C ASP A 143 -7.29 3.09 22.04
N VAL A 144 -8.36 3.32 21.27
CA VAL A 144 -9.55 2.45 21.27
C VAL A 144 -9.17 1.03 20.82
N ILE A 145 -8.41 0.87 19.74
CA ILE A 145 -7.97 -0.45 19.26
C ILE A 145 -7.18 -1.18 20.35
N ASN A 146 -6.20 -0.51 20.97
CA ASN A 146 -5.38 -1.11 22.02
C ASN A 146 -6.24 -1.56 23.21
N THR A 147 -7.06 -0.66 23.75
CA THR A 147 -7.89 -0.94 24.94
C THR A 147 -9.01 -1.95 24.67
N CYS A 148 -9.60 -1.94 23.48
CA CYS A 148 -10.65 -2.89 23.11
C CYS A 148 -10.08 -4.27 22.78
N THR A 149 -8.84 -4.35 22.29
CA THR A 149 -8.13 -5.63 22.07
C THR A 149 -7.88 -6.35 23.40
N GLU A 150 -7.43 -5.64 24.44
CA GLU A 150 -7.29 -6.20 25.80
C GLU A 150 -8.61 -6.76 26.34
N ARG A 151 -9.72 -6.13 25.98
CA ARG A 151 -11.09 -6.51 26.40
C ARG A 151 -11.80 -7.44 25.43
N LYS A 152 -11.18 -7.78 24.30
CA LYS A 152 -11.76 -8.59 23.21
C LYS A 152 -13.10 -8.06 22.67
N GLN A 153 -13.23 -6.75 22.51
CA GLN A 153 -14.45 -6.08 22.06
C GLN A 153 -14.42 -5.85 20.53
N MET A 154 -14.69 -6.92 19.76
CA MET A 154 -14.57 -6.92 18.29
C MET A 154 -15.47 -5.89 17.59
N ASP A 155 -16.68 -5.67 18.12
CA ASP A 155 -17.64 -4.66 17.64
C ASP A 155 -17.02 -3.25 17.56
N ARG A 156 -16.20 -2.89 18.54
CA ARG A 156 -15.51 -1.59 18.61
C ARG A 156 -14.23 -1.56 17.78
N ILE A 157 -13.50 -2.68 17.78
CA ILE A 157 -12.25 -2.81 17.03
C ILE A 157 -12.52 -2.64 15.54
N ASP A 158 -13.53 -3.31 15.00
CA ASP A 158 -13.89 -3.22 13.59
C ASP A 158 -14.21 -1.78 13.17
N VAL A 159 -15.07 -1.09 13.92
CA VAL A 159 -15.41 0.31 13.66
C VAL A 159 -14.17 1.22 13.76
N ALA A 160 -13.33 1.05 14.78
CA ALA A 160 -12.13 1.86 14.96
C ALA A 160 -11.10 1.65 13.82
N LEU A 161 -10.93 0.41 13.35
CA LEU A 161 -10.09 0.09 12.20
C LEU A 161 -10.63 0.73 10.92
N GLY A 162 -11.94 0.62 10.68
CA GLY A 162 -12.60 1.24 9.53
C GLY A 162 -12.46 2.76 9.51
N VAL A 163 -12.62 3.41 10.66
CA VAL A 163 -12.38 4.85 10.80
C VAL A 163 -10.92 5.17 10.47
N LEU A 164 -9.96 4.49 11.08
CA LEU A 164 -8.53 4.78 10.89
C LEU A 164 -8.08 4.60 9.43
N ASP A 165 -8.56 3.55 8.76
CA ASP A 165 -8.33 3.33 7.32
C ASP A 165 -8.97 4.45 6.47
N SER A 166 -10.21 4.85 6.79
CA SER A 166 -10.93 5.88 6.05
C SER A 166 -10.29 7.28 6.15
N LEU A 167 -9.63 7.58 7.29
CA LEU A 167 -8.99 8.87 7.54
C LEU A 167 -7.76 9.09 6.65
N ARG A 168 -7.12 8.03 6.13
CA ARG A 168 -5.89 8.11 5.32
C ARG A 168 -4.83 9.01 5.95
N VAL A 169 -4.50 8.72 7.21
CA VAL A 169 -3.53 9.49 8.01
C VAL A 169 -2.20 9.60 7.26
N ALA A 170 -1.64 10.82 7.20
CA ALA A 170 -0.36 11.04 6.55
C ALA A 170 0.78 10.31 7.30
N PRO A 171 1.84 9.85 6.62
CA PRO A 171 2.93 9.10 7.27
C PRO A 171 3.55 9.81 8.47
N ASP A 172 3.77 11.12 8.40
CA ASP A 172 4.39 11.89 9.49
C ASP A 172 3.47 11.99 10.72
N ASP A 173 2.18 12.19 10.51
CA ASP A 173 1.17 12.23 11.59
C ASP A 173 1.02 10.84 12.23
N LEU A 174 0.98 9.79 11.41
CA LEU A 174 0.89 8.42 11.91
C LEU A 174 2.13 8.05 12.71
N LYS A 175 3.32 8.45 12.23
CA LYS A 175 4.57 8.26 12.95
C LYS A 175 4.52 8.92 14.32
N ALA A 176 4.03 10.16 14.43
CA ALA A 176 3.90 10.85 15.72
C ALA A 176 2.99 10.11 16.71
N ILE A 177 2.01 9.33 16.21
CA ILE A 177 1.09 8.53 17.04
C ILE A 177 1.72 7.21 17.48
N VAL A 178 2.46 6.53 16.60
CA VAL A 178 2.93 5.14 16.83
C VAL A 178 4.41 5.04 17.20
N ASP A 179 5.19 6.12 17.12
CA ASP A 179 6.62 6.06 17.39
C ASP A 179 6.91 5.69 18.85
N GLY A 180 7.78 4.70 19.03
CA GLY A 180 8.15 4.18 20.34
C GLY A 180 7.10 3.33 21.06
N ASP A 181 5.89 3.17 20.53
CA ASP A 181 4.82 2.35 21.13
C ASP A 181 4.51 1.11 20.26
N ARG A 182 4.69 -0.08 20.84
CA ARG A 182 4.41 -1.35 20.16
C ARG A 182 2.97 -1.85 20.35
N ARG A 183 2.17 -1.24 21.23
CA ARG A 183 0.85 -1.76 21.61
C ARG A 183 -0.08 -1.95 20.41
N ILE A 184 0.00 -1.05 19.43
CA ILE A 184 -0.81 -1.17 18.21
C ILE A 184 -0.37 -2.38 17.37
N ILE A 185 0.92 -2.68 17.29
CA ILE A 185 1.44 -3.85 16.57
C ILE A 185 1.04 -5.13 17.31
N ASP A 186 1.13 -5.16 18.64
CA ASP A 186 0.71 -6.30 19.45
C ASP A 186 -0.80 -6.55 19.29
N SER A 187 -1.61 -5.49 19.29
CA SER A 187 -3.06 -5.56 19.05
C SER A 187 -3.38 -6.09 17.66
N MET A 188 -2.72 -5.55 16.62
CA MET A 188 -2.87 -6.05 15.25
C MET A 188 -2.45 -7.51 15.15
N THR A 189 -1.34 -7.91 15.78
CA THR A 189 -0.87 -9.31 15.79
C THR A 189 -1.95 -10.24 16.32
N TRP A 190 -2.58 -9.87 17.44
CA TRP A 190 -3.69 -10.62 18.02
C TRP A 190 -4.89 -10.69 17.07
N ILE A 191 -5.30 -9.57 16.46
CA ILE A 191 -6.41 -9.51 15.49
C ILE A 191 -6.13 -10.44 14.29
N LEU A 192 -4.89 -10.45 13.78
CA LEU A 192 -4.53 -11.27 12.62
C LEU A 192 -4.51 -12.77 12.92
N GLN A 193 -4.30 -13.14 14.19
CA GLN A 193 -4.35 -14.52 14.68
C GLN A 193 -5.78 -15.03 14.93
N LEU A 194 -6.80 -14.17 14.82
CA LEU A 194 -8.19 -14.61 14.84
C LEU A 194 -8.43 -15.59 13.67
N GLY A 195 -9.22 -16.63 13.93
CA GLY A 195 -9.46 -17.71 12.98
C GLY A 195 -10.13 -17.25 11.68
N ALA A 196 -10.13 -18.12 10.66
CA ALA A 196 -10.65 -17.84 9.32
C ALA A 196 -12.19 -17.72 9.21
N GLY A 197 -12.90 -17.41 10.30
CA GLY A 197 -14.35 -17.25 10.36
C GLY A 197 -14.84 -15.88 9.87
N ASP A 198 -15.94 -15.41 10.46
CA ASP A 198 -16.65 -14.16 10.11
C ASP A 198 -15.78 -12.87 10.21
N ASP A 199 -14.58 -12.96 10.78
CA ASP A 199 -13.66 -11.83 11.00
C ASP A 199 -12.72 -11.54 9.80
N ARG A 200 -12.99 -12.11 8.61
CA ARG A 200 -12.13 -11.95 7.41
C ARG A 200 -11.97 -10.49 7.00
N ASP A 201 -13.05 -9.72 7.06
CA ASP A 201 -13.04 -8.30 6.67
C ASP A 201 -12.24 -7.48 7.68
N VAL A 202 -12.41 -7.74 8.99
CA VAL A 202 -11.64 -7.11 10.06
C VAL A 202 -10.15 -7.40 9.91
N ARG A 203 -9.76 -8.65 9.64
CA ARG A 203 -8.36 -9.03 9.38
C ARG A 203 -7.80 -8.31 8.15
N SER A 204 -8.60 -8.15 7.09
CA SER A 204 -8.18 -7.42 5.89
C SER A 204 -7.92 -5.94 6.20
N THR A 205 -8.85 -5.26 6.89
CA THR A 205 -8.69 -3.86 7.30
C THR A 205 -7.52 -3.68 8.27
N ALA A 206 -7.39 -4.56 9.25
CA ALA A 206 -6.26 -4.59 10.18
C ALA A 206 -4.91 -4.72 9.45
N THR A 207 -4.85 -5.53 8.38
CA THR A 207 -3.62 -5.68 7.56
C THR A 207 -3.26 -4.39 6.83
N LEU A 208 -4.26 -3.65 6.33
CA LEU A 208 -4.05 -2.35 5.66
C LEU A 208 -3.51 -1.30 6.64
N VAL A 209 -4.11 -1.23 7.83
CA VAL A 209 -3.64 -0.34 8.90
C VAL A 209 -2.23 -0.75 9.35
N LEU A 210 -1.99 -2.05 9.58
CA LEU A 210 -0.68 -2.56 9.98
C LEU A 210 0.41 -2.24 8.95
N LYS A 211 0.10 -2.33 7.65
CA LYS A 211 1.01 -1.91 6.59
C LYS A 211 1.43 -0.45 6.78
N SER A 212 0.48 0.47 6.94
CA SER A 212 0.76 1.88 7.15
C SER A 212 1.58 2.13 8.43
N VAL A 213 1.29 1.39 9.51
CA VAL A 213 2.04 1.49 10.78
C VAL A 213 3.49 1.01 10.62
N ILE A 214 3.72 -0.14 9.96
CA ILE A 214 5.06 -0.70 9.76
C ILE A 214 5.90 0.14 8.79
N GLU A 215 5.27 0.81 7.81
CA GLU A 215 5.93 1.74 6.89
C GLU A 215 6.56 2.94 7.62
N VAL A 216 5.98 3.38 8.74
CA VAL A 216 6.44 4.54 9.52
C VAL A 216 7.16 4.18 10.82
N ALA A 217 7.12 2.91 11.23
CA ALA A 217 7.68 2.44 12.49
C ALA A 217 9.19 2.69 12.58
N GLY A 218 9.64 3.24 13.71
CA GLY A 218 11.05 3.45 14.00
C GLY A 218 11.84 2.13 14.13
N SER A 219 13.16 2.20 13.96
CA SER A 219 14.07 1.05 14.07
C SER A 219 13.89 0.27 15.38
N ARG A 220 13.76 0.98 16.51
CA ARG A 220 13.56 0.39 17.83
C ARG A 220 12.33 -0.51 17.92
N VAL A 221 11.25 -0.16 17.23
CA VAL A 221 10.01 -0.95 17.18
C VAL A 221 10.20 -2.15 16.25
N LEU A 222 10.78 -1.93 15.06
CA LEU A 222 11.02 -2.99 14.09
C LEU A 222 11.98 -4.08 14.59
N GLU A 223 12.95 -3.74 15.44
CA GLU A 223 13.86 -4.70 16.08
C GLU A 223 13.16 -5.63 17.08
N GLN A 224 12.03 -5.19 17.65
CA GLN A 224 11.27 -5.91 18.68
C GLN A 224 10.17 -6.81 18.11
N LEU A 225 9.96 -6.84 16.80
CA LEU A 225 8.98 -7.73 16.17
C LEU A 225 9.26 -9.20 16.52
N THR A 226 8.21 -9.94 16.88
CA THR A 226 8.30 -11.30 17.40
C THR A 226 8.08 -12.36 16.30
N PRO A 227 8.49 -13.63 16.52
CA PRO A 227 8.11 -14.72 15.62
C PRO A 227 6.59 -14.85 15.42
N ASP A 228 5.81 -14.68 16.48
CA ASP A 228 4.34 -14.73 16.45
C ASP A 228 3.74 -13.68 15.50
N PHE A 229 4.32 -12.48 15.46
CA PHE A 229 3.96 -11.45 14.49
C PHE A 229 4.16 -11.94 13.05
N PHE A 230 5.31 -12.53 12.74
CA PHE A 230 5.59 -13.02 11.40
C PHE A 230 4.71 -14.21 11.01
N GLN A 231 4.44 -15.12 11.95
CA GLN A 231 3.49 -16.21 11.74
C GLN A 231 2.08 -15.69 11.45
N ALA A 232 1.63 -14.67 12.19
CA ALA A 232 0.33 -14.04 11.98
C ALA A 232 0.23 -13.42 10.58
N VAL A 233 1.23 -12.64 10.17
CA VAL A 233 1.23 -12.00 8.83
C VAL A 233 1.34 -13.04 7.72
N LEU A 234 2.15 -14.08 7.87
CA LEU A 234 2.27 -15.18 6.90
C LEU A 234 0.97 -15.99 6.78
N SER A 235 0.19 -16.12 7.86
CA SER A 235 -1.11 -16.78 7.80
C SER A 235 -2.07 -16.08 6.82
N LEU A 236 -2.00 -14.75 6.70
CA LEU A 236 -2.83 -13.98 5.76
C LEU A 236 -2.44 -14.24 4.29
N VAL A 237 -1.15 -14.45 4.05
CA VAL A 237 -0.59 -14.79 2.73
C VAL A 237 -1.09 -16.18 2.33
N ARG A 238 -1.02 -17.14 3.27
CA ARG A 238 -1.51 -18.52 3.09
C ARG A 238 -3.02 -18.58 2.85
N ASP A 239 -3.78 -17.90 3.70
CA ASP A 239 -5.25 -17.88 3.69
C ASP A 239 -5.82 -17.13 2.48
N ARG A 240 -5.01 -16.26 1.85
CA ARG A 240 -5.42 -15.40 0.72
C ARG A 240 -6.69 -14.61 1.02
N ILE A 241 -6.70 -13.92 2.16
CA ILE A 241 -7.87 -13.21 2.69
C ILE A 241 -8.49 -12.22 1.68
N SER A 242 -7.69 -11.47 0.94
CA SER A 242 -8.14 -10.62 -0.16
C SER A 242 -6.94 -10.23 -1.00
N GLN A 243 -7.15 -9.83 -2.27
CA GLN A 243 -6.04 -9.38 -3.13
C GLN A 243 -5.26 -8.21 -2.49
N GLN A 244 -5.99 -7.27 -1.87
CA GLN A 244 -5.38 -6.12 -1.22
C GLN A 244 -4.72 -6.49 0.10
N GLY A 245 -5.34 -7.35 0.91
CA GLY A 245 -4.80 -7.86 2.17
C GLY A 245 -3.53 -8.67 1.96
N THR A 246 -3.49 -9.58 0.98
CA THR A 246 -2.26 -10.33 0.64
C THR A 246 -1.14 -9.39 0.20
N LYS A 247 -1.42 -8.39 -0.65
CA LYS A 247 -0.41 -7.39 -1.05
C LYS A 247 0.09 -6.58 0.14
N ALA A 248 -0.80 -6.16 1.03
CA ALA A 248 -0.44 -5.42 2.23
C ALA A 248 0.41 -6.27 3.19
N ALA A 249 0.07 -7.54 3.40
CA ALA A 249 0.87 -8.48 4.19
C ALA A 249 2.28 -8.67 3.61
N LEU A 250 2.41 -8.83 2.28
CA LEU A 250 3.71 -8.90 1.61
C LEU A 250 4.52 -7.61 1.78
N GLN A 251 3.86 -6.45 1.73
CA GLN A 251 4.52 -5.17 1.98
C GLN A 251 4.99 -5.06 3.45
N VAL A 252 4.19 -5.49 4.42
CA VAL A 252 4.60 -5.56 5.84
C VAL A 252 5.87 -6.41 5.99
N LEU A 253 5.88 -7.61 5.41
CA LEU A 253 7.02 -8.52 5.46
C LEU A 253 8.26 -7.91 4.79
N LEU A 254 8.09 -7.24 3.64
CA LEU A 254 9.20 -6.62 2.91
C LEU A 254 9.83 -5.45 3.68
N HIS A 255 9.02 -4.60 4.31
CA HIS A 255 9.52 -3.52 5.16
C HIS A 255 10.22 -4.06 6.40
N ALA A 256 9.64 -5.07 7.07
CA ALA A 256 10.27 -5.71 8.21
C ALA A 256 11.58 -6.40 7.85
N ALA A 257 11.65 -7.04 6.67
CA ALA A 257 12.84 -7.73 6.14
C ALA A 257 13.98 -6.78 5.75
N ALA A 258 13.78 -5.46 5.76
CA ALA A 258 14.90 -4.52 5.66
C ALA A 258 15.93 -4.74 6.80
N TRP A 259 15.48 -5.25 7.95
CA TRP A 259 16.29 -5.56 9.11
C TRP A 259 16.74 -7.02 9.11
N GLY A 260 18.06 -7.24 9.22
CA GLY A 260 18.66 -8.59 9.12
C GLY A 260 18.09 -9.61 10.11
N ARG A 261 17.85 -9.22 11.37
CA ARG A 261 17.27 -10.09 12.41
C ARG A 261 15.85 -10.54 12.06
N ASN A 262 15.08 -9.69 11.39
CA ASN A 262 13.71 -10.02 10.99
C ASN A 262 13.70 -10.99 9.82
N ARG A 263 14.70 -10.95 8.91
CA ARG A 263 14.83 -11.96 7.85
C ARG A 263 14.92 -13.37 8.43
N ILE A 264 15.72 -13.55 9.49
CA ILE A 264 15.88 -14.84 10.17
C ILE A 264 14.54 -15.30 10.74
N LYS A 265 13.86 -14.44 11.51
CA LYS A 265 12.55 -14.75 12.10
C LYS A 265 11.47 -15.06 11.04
N ILE A 266 11.47 -14.36 9.90
CA ILE A 266 10.55 -14.65 8.79
C ILE A 266 10.84 -16.03 8.18
N VAL A 267 12.11 -16.40 8.02
CA VAL A 267 12.50 -17.74 7.53
C VAL A 267 12.06 -18.81 8.53
N GLU A 268 12.37 -18.65 9.81
CA GLU A 268 11.97 -19.60 10.88
C GLU A 268 10.45 -19.77 10.97
N ALA A 269 9.67 -18.73 10.66
CA ALA A 269 8.22 -18.79 10.59
C ALA A 269 7.67 -19.47 9.31
N GLY A 270 8.53 -20.00 8.43
CA GLY A 270 8.16 -20.67 7.18
C GLY A 270 7.96 -19.72 5.99
N GLY A 271 8.48 -18.50 6.06
CA GLY A 271 8.22 -17.47 5.05
C GLY A 271 8.65 -17.85 3.63
N VAL A 272 9.73 -18.62 3.46
CA VAL A 272 10.17 -19.05 2.12
C VAL A 272 9.13 -19.99 1.50
N LYS A 273 8.68 -21.00 2.25
CA LYS A 273 7.65 -21.95 1.81
C LYS A 273 6.37 -21.22 1.40
N GLU A 274 5.81 -20.37 2.26
CA GLU A 274 4.53 -19.69 1.98
C GLU A 274 4.59 -18.81 0.73
N ILE A 275 5.73 -18.15 0.48
CA ILE A 275 5.90 -17.31 -0.70
C ILE A 275 6.06 -18.15 -1.97
N VAL A 276 6.77 -19.27 -1.91
CA VAL A 276 6.88 -20.20 -3.06
C VAL A 276 5.51 -20.80 -3.38
N GLU A 277 4.74 -21.22 -2.37
CA GLU A 277 3.38 -21.76 -2.53
C GLU A 277 2.41 -20.71 -3.10
N LEU A 278 2.48 -19.45 -2.62
CA LEU A 278 1.70 -18.37 -3.22
C LEU A 278 2.06 -18.19 -4.70
N GLU A 279 3.34 -18.25 -5.04
CA GLU A 279 3.78 -17.99 -6.41
C GLU A 279 3.42 -19.13 -7.38
N LEU A 280 3.23 -20.35 -6.88
CA LEU A 280 2.68 -21.47 -7.64
C LEU A 280 1.22 -21.25 -8.08
N THR A 281 0.47 -20.40 -7.37
CA THR A 281 -0.91 -20.03 -7.75
C THR A 281 -0.99 -19.08 -8.95
N ALA A 282 0.15 -18.69 -9.54
CA ALA A 282 0.27 -17.74 -10.64
C ALA A 282 -0.43 -16.39 -10.34
N PRO A 283 0.06 -15.66 -9.33
CA PRO A 283 -0.57 -14.41 -8.91
C PRO A 283 -0.35 -13.29 -9.94
N ASP A 284 -1.01 -12.14 -9.72
CA ASP A 284 -0.87 -10.99 -10.61
C ASP A 284 0.54 -10.38 -10.56
N LYS A 285 0.88 -9.59 -11.59
CA LYS A 285 2.18 -8.95 -11.77
C LYS A 285 2.73 -8.32 -10.48
N ARG A 286 1.91 -7.53 -9.77
CA ARG A 286 2.37 -6.80 -8.58
C ARG A 286 2.71 -7.74 -7.43
N THR A 287 1.93 -8.80 -7.27
CA THR A 287 2.14 -9.81 -6.22
C THR A 287 3.42 -10.60 -6.50
N THR A 288 3.69 -10.99 -7.75
CA THR A 288 4.96 -11.64 -8.11
C THR A 288 6.18 -10.76 -7.84
N GLU A 289 6.12 -9.46 -8.13
CA GLU A 289 7.20 -8.50 -7.81
C GLU A 289 7.47 -8.40 -6.30
N LEU A 290 6.42 -8.46 -5.47
CA LEU A 290 6.57 -8.47 -4.02
C LEU A 290 7.14 -9.80 -3.52
N ASN A 291 6.66 -10.92 -4.06
CA ASN A 291 7.12 -12.27 -3.71
C ASN A 291 8.62 -12.44 -4.01
N LEU A 292 9.06 -12.10 -5.22
CA LEU A 292 10.46 -12.18 -5.60
C LEU A 292 11.32 -11.16 -4.82
N GLY A 293 10.77 -9.99 -4.52
CA GLY A 293 11.44 -9.01 -3.66
C GLY A 293 11.70 -9.53 -2.25
N LEU A 294 10.71 -10.16 -1.65
CA LEU A 294 10.82 -10.77 -0.32
C LEU A 294 11.76 -11.97 -0.35
N LEU A 295 11.59 -12.91 -1.29
CA LEU A 295 12.51 -14.06 -1.45
C LEU A 295 13.97 -13.61 -1.61
N ASN A 296 14.21 -12.53 -2.37
CA ASN A 296 15.55 -11.96 -2.51
C ASN A 296 16.11 -11.44 -1.17
N GLN A 297 15.28 -10.82 -0.32
CA GLN A 297 15.70 -10.42 1.03
C GLN A 297 15.97 -11.63 1.93
N LEU A 298 15.10 -12.64 1.91
CA LEU A 298 15.27 -13.85 2.72
C LEU A 298 16.50 -14.66 2.30
N CYS A 299 16.78 -14.76 1.00
CA CYS A 299 17.98 -15.43 0.47
C CYS A 299 19.30 -14.70 0.78
N ALA A 300 19.26 -13.55 1.45
CA ALA A 300 20.45 -12.93 2.03
C ALA A 300 20.96 -13.71 3.26
N THR A 301 20.12 -14.53 3.91
CA THR A 301 20.52 -15.41 5.02
C THR A 301 20.86 -16.81 4.51
N ALA A 302 21.67 -17.56 5.26
CA ALA A 302 22.00 -18.95 4.91
C ALA A 302 20.76 -19.85 4.96
N ASP A 303 19.97 -19.73 6.02
CA ASP A 303 18.76 -20.53 6.22
C ASP A 303 17.71 -20.24 5.14
N GLY A 304 17.55 -18.97 4.74
CA GLY A 304 16.62 -18.62 3.66
C GLY A 304 16.99 -19.24 2.31
N ARG A 305 18.30 -19.38 2.02
CA ARG A 305 18.76 -20.12 0.84
C ARG A 305 18.54 -21.62 0.97
N ALA A 306 18.84 -22.19 2.14
CA ALA A 306 18.67 -23.60 2.41
C ALA A 306 17.19 -24.02 2.27
N GLU A 307 16.26 -23.22 2.80
CA GLU A 307 14.82 -23.42 2.65
C GLU A 307 14.38 -23.32 1.19
N LEU A 308 14.88 -22.33 0.43
CA LEU A 308 14.49 -22.17 -0.97
C LEU A 308 14.94 -23.35 -1.84
N VAL A 309 16.16 -23.85 -1.60
CA VAL A 309 16.70 -25.03 -2.28
C VAL A 309 15.99 -26.31 -1.81
N GLY A 310 15.67 -26.41 -0.52
CA GLY A 310 14.97 -27.56 0.04
C GLY A 310 13.51 -27.67 -0.43
N HIS A 311 12.91 -26.57 -0.91
CA HIS A 311 11.57 -26.58 -1.47
C HIS A 311 11.58 -27.12 -2.91
N ALA A 312 10.83 -28.19 -3.18
CA ALA A 312 10.79 -28.88 -4.49
C ALA A 312 10.46 -27.99 -5.70
N ALA A 313 9.80 -26.86 -5.47
CA ALA A 313 9.47 -25.86 -6.50
C ALA A 313 10.29 -24.56 -6.42
N GLY A 314 11.19 -24.39 -5.45
CA GLY A 314 11.82 -23.09 -5.15
C GLY A 314 12.59 -22.50 -6.34
N ILE A 315 13.56 -23.26 -6.86
CA ILE A 315 14.38 -22.84 -8.02
C ILE A 315 13.50 -22.68 -9.28
N ALA A 316 12.58 -23.62 -9.52
CA ALA A 316 11.69 -23.59 -10.68
C ALA A 316 10.82 -22.34 -10.70
N THR A 317 10.24 -21.99 -9.55
CA THR A 317 9.33 -20.84 -9.39
C THR A 317 10.06 -19.54 -9.69
N VAL A 318 11.26 -19.34 -9.13
CA VAL A 318 12.07 -18.15 -9.41
C VAL A 318 12.48 -18.08 -10.89
N SER A 319 13.04 -19.17 -11.42
CA SER A 319 13.49 -19.26 -12.82
C SER A 319 12.37 -18.98 -13.84
N LYS A 320 11.18 -19.55 -13.61
CA LYS A 320 10.04 -19.40 -14.54
C LYS A 320 9.52 -17.97 -14.63
N ARG A 321 9.71 -17.12 -13.61
CA ARG A 321 9.23 -15.72 -13.62
C ARG A 321 10.18 -14.76 -14.35
N ILE A 322 11.46 -15.11 -14.46
CA ILE A 322 12.44 -14.32 -15.23
C ILE A 322 12.02 -14.24 -16.71
N LEU A 323 12.01 -13.01 -17.23
CA LEU A 323 11.58 -12.54 -18.56
C LEU A 323 10.08 -12.73 -18.84
N ARG A 324 9.25 -12.94 -17.81
CA ARG A 324 7.80 -13.18 -17.99
C ARG A 324 6.88 -12.19 -17.27
N VAL A 325 7.41 -11.36 -16.37
CA VAL A 325 6.60 -10.53 -15.48
C VAL A 325 6.94 -9.06 -15.61
N SER A 326 8.16 -8.67 -15.24
CA SER A 326 8.64 -7.29 -15.31
C SER A 326 10.15 -7.22 -15.17
N SER A 327 10.74 -6.09 -15.54
CA SER A 327 12.18 -5.83 -15.35
C SER A 327 12.61 -5.91 -13.88
N LEU A 328 11.72 -5.55 -12.95
CA LEU A 328 11.96 -5.69 -11.50
C LEU A 328 12.01 -7.16 -11.09
N ALA A 329 11.06 -7.97 -11.56
CA ALA A 329 11.05 -9.41 -11.33
C ALA A 329 12.29 -10.09 -11.92
N ASP A 330 12.77 -9.62 -13.08
CA ASP A 330 13.98 -10.14 -13.72
C ASP A 330 15.22 -9.87 -12.87
N ASP A 331 15.41 -8.62 -12.39
CA ASP A 331 16.52 -8.27 -11.51
C ASP A 331 16.48 -9.08 -10.20
N GLN A 332 15.31 -9.15 -9.55
CA GLN A 332 15.14 -9.91 -8.31
C GLN A 332 15.40 -11.41 -8.51
N GLY A 333 14.84 -12.01 -9.57
CA GLY A 333 15.04 -13.41 -9.90
C GLY A 333 16.51 -13.74 -10.15
N VAL A 334 17.21 -12.94 -10.96
CA VAL A 334 18.64 -13.12 -11.23
C VAL A 334 19.48 -12.93 -9.96
N ARG A 335 19.12 -12.01 -9.06
CA ARG A 335 19.80 -11.84 -7.75
C ARG A 335 19.61 -13.05 -6.84
N ILE A 336 18.42 -13.64 -6.79
CA ILE A 336 18.17 -14.87 -6.04
C ILE A 336 19.05 -16.00 -6.58
N LEU A 337 19.00 -16.27 -7.90
CA LEU A 337 19.82 -17.31 -8.52
C LEU A 337 21.32 -17.05 -8.31
N SER A 338 21.75 -15.78 -8.37
CA SER A 338 23.12 -15.38 -8.05
C SER A 338 23.53 -15.72 -6.63
N SER A 339 22.63 -15.50 -5.66
CA SER A 339 22.88 -15.78 -4.25
C SER A 339 23.04 -17.29 -4.03
N LEU A 340 22.15 -18.10 -4.63
CA LEU A 340 22.23 -19.55 -4.58
C LEU A 340 23.54 -20.07 -5.20
N CYS A 341 23.87 -19.61 -6.42
CA CYS A 341 25.09 -20.03 -7.11
C CYS A 341 26.37 -19.59 -6.41
N ARG A 342 26.35 -18.57 -5.56
CA ARG A 342 27.55 -18.09 -4.86
C ARG A 342 27.74 -18.75 -3.51
N TYR A 343 26.65 -19.07 -2.82
CA TYR A 343 26.71 -19.45 -1.40
C TYR A 343 26.05 -20.80 -1.07
N SER A 344 25.39 -21.44 -2.04
CA SER A 344 24.67 -22.71 -1.89
C SER A 344 24.88 -23.65 -3.08
N ALA A 345 26.00 -23.49 -3.81
CA ALA A 345 26.29 -24.21 -5.03
C ALA A 345 26.86 -25.61 -4.77
N THR A 346 26.03 -26.55 -4.33
CA THR A 346 26.37 -27.98 -4.37
C THR A 346 26.14 -28.54 -5.78
N ASN A 347 26.72 -29.71 -6.08
CA ASN A 347 26.52 -30.33 -7.38
C ASN A 347 25.04 -30.62 -7.66
N GLU A 348 24.30 -31.07 -6.64
CA GLU A 348 22.87 -31.37 -6.71
C GLU A 348 22.08 -30.12 -7.10
N VAL A 349 22.34 -28.99 -6.42
CA VAL A 349 21.69 -27.71 -6.71
C VAL A 349 21.99 -27.23 -8.12
N LEU A 350 23.25 -27.30 -8.55
CA LEU A 350 23.64 -26.84 -9.89
C LEU A 350 23.07 -27.73 -11.01
N GLN A 351 22.92 -29.03 -10.76
CA GLN A 351 22.24 -29.96 -11.67
C GLN A 351 20.73 -29.70 -11.72
N GLU A 352 20.10 -29.45 -10.57
CA GLU A 352 18.69 -29.09 -10.50
C GLU A 352 18.41 -27.76 -11.23
N MET A 353 19.27 -26.75 -11.06
CA MET A 353 19.18 -25.50 -11.81
C MET A 353 19.26 -25.72 -13.33
N MET A 354 20.07 -26.69 -13.79
CA MET A 354 20.14 -27.06 -15.19
C MET A 354 18.85 -27.74 -15.66
N SER A 355 18.35 -28.73 -14.92
CA SER A 355 17.17 -29.51 -15.29
C SER A 355 15.88 -28.68 -15.29
N LEU A 356 15.78 -27.69 -14.38
CA LEU A 356 14.65 -26.77 -14.27
C LEU A 356 14.73 -25.57 -15.23
N GLY A 357 15.74 -25.52 -16.09
CA GLY A 357 15.89 -24.49 -17.13
C GLY A 357 16.35 -23.12 -16.60
N ALA A 358 16.90 -23.04 -15.39
CA ALA A 358 17.47 -21.79 -14.86
C ALA A 358 18.68 -21.33 -15.67
N VAL A 359 19.53 -22.27 -16.10
CA VAL A 359 20.67 -21.98 -16.99
C VAL A 359 20.19 -21.38 -18.33
N SER A 360 19.16 -21.96 -18.93
CA SER A 360 18.54 -21.45 -20.16
C SER A 360 18.01 -20.03 -19.98
N LYS A 361 17.36 -19.76 -18.83
CA LYS A 361 16.85 -18.42 -18.51
C LYS A 361 17.96 -17.39 -18.36
N LEU A 362 19.08 -17.74 -17.71
CA LEU A 362 20.25 -16.86 -17.60
C LEU A 362 20.85 -16.53 -18.99
N CYS A 363 20.91 -17.50 -19.90
CA CYS A 363 21.33 -17.26 -21.29
C CYS A 363 20.36 -16.30 -22.02
N LEU A 364 19.05 -16.50 -21.87
CA LEU A 364 18.05 -15.62 -22.45
C LEU A 364 18.13 -14.18 -21.90
N VAL A 365 18.46 -14.00 -20.62
CA VAL A 365 18.67 -12.65 -20.03
C VAL A 365 19.80 -11.90 -20.74
N LEU A 366 20.85 -12.60 -21.18
CA LEU A 366 21.95 -11.97 -21.92
C LEU A 366 21.55 -11.52 -23.32
N GLN A 367 20.55 -12.17 -23.93
CA GLN A 367 20.02 -11.86 -25.25
C GLN A 367 18.87 -10.83 -25.21
N ALA A 368 18.11 -10.82 -24.11
CA ALA A 368 16.97 -9.93 -23.92
C ALA A 368 17.39 -8.47 -23.70
N ASN A 369 16.44 -7.55 -23.83
CA ASN A 369 16.65 -6.12 -23.52
C ASN A 369 16.58 -5.86 -21.99
N CYS A 370 17.44 -6.52 -21.22
CA CYS A 370 17.59 -6.29 -19.78
C CYS A 370 18.62 -5.21 -19.48
N PRO A 371 18.51 -4.50 -18.33
CA PRO A 371 19.55 -3.58 -17.86
C PRO A 371 20.91 -4.27 -17.69
N ASP A 372 21.99 -3.54 -17.96
CA ASP A 372 23.36 -4.08 -17.89
C ASP A 372 23.74 -4.72 -16.56
N PRO A 373 23.37 -4.17 -15.38
CA PRO A 373 23.68 -4.81 -14.09
C PRO A 373 23.11 -6.22 -13.96
N VAL A 374 21.93 -6.47 -14.54
CA VAL A 374 21.27 -7.79 -14.54
C VAL A 374 22.01 -8.74 -15.47
N LYS A 375 22.39 -8.26 -16.67
CA LYS A 375 23.18 -9.03 -17.64
C LYS A 375 24.56 -9.40 -17.10
N GLU A 376 25.27 -8.46 -16.48
CA GLU A 376 26.58 -8.74 -15.87
C GLU A 376 26.49 -9.82 -14.79
N LYS A 377 25.45 -9.76 -13.95
CA LYS A 377 25.23 -10.76 -12.91
C LYS A 377 24.92 -12.14 -13.50
N ALA A 378 24.06 -12.22 -14.51
CA ALA A 378 23.79 -13.46 -15.22
C ALA A 378 25.07 -14.04 -15.86
N ARG A 379 25.89 -13.19 -16.48
CA ARG A 379 27.16 -13.59 -17.10
C ARG A 379 28.16 -14.14 -16.07
N LEU A 380 28.25 -13.50 -14.90
CA LEU A 380 29.13 -13.94 -13.83
C LEU A 380 28.75 -15.33 -13.32
N ILE A 381 27.46 -15.59 -13.11
CA ILE A 381 26.96 -16.90 -12.67
C ILE A 381 27.28 -17.99 -13.70
N LEU A 382 27.02 -17.72 -14.99
CA LEU A 382 27.30 -18.67 -16.07
C LEU A 382 28.80 -18.97 -16.21
N ARG A 383 29.67 -17.97 -16.00
CA ARG A 383 31.12 -18.18 -15.99
C ARG A 383 31.58 -19.01 -14.79
N LEU A 384 31.05 -18.69 -13.60
CA LEU A 384 31.42 -19.34 -12.34
C LEU A 384 31.21 -20.86 -12.39
N HIS A 385 30.12 -21.31 -13.01
CA HIS A 385 29.74 -22.73 -13.07
C HIS A 385 29.84 -23.35 -14.47
N SER A 386 30.61 -22.70 -15.36
CA SER A 386 30.78 -23.12 -16.76
C SER A 386 31.28 -24.56 -16.91
N GLY A 387 32.13 -25.04 -16.00
CA GLY A 387 32.64 -26.41 -16.04
C GLY A 387 31.57 -27.50 -15.90
N LEU A 388 30.53 -27.25 -15.10
CA LEU A 388 29.39 -28.17 -14.91
C LEU A 388 28.31 -27.95 -15.96
N TRP A 389 28.13 -26.72 -16.42
CA TRP A 389 27.06 -26.38 -17.34
C TRP A 389 27.45 -26.42 -18.82
N LYS A 390 28.72 -26.66 -19.15
CA LYS A 390 29.22 -26.76 -20.54
C LYS A 390 28.44 -27.77 -21.40
N ASP A 391 27.97 -28.86 -20.79
CA ASP A 391 27.23 -29.93 -21.46
C ASP A 391 25.72 -29.64 -21.50
N SER A 392 25.29 -28.50 -20.94
CA SER A 392 23.91 -28.04 -21.07
C SER A 392 23.63 -27.72 -22.54
N PRO A 393 22.60 -28.35 -23.17
CA PRO A 393 22.25 -28.08 -24.56
C PRO A 393 21.92 -26.59 -24.80
N CYS A 394 21.52 -25.87 -23.74
CA CYS A 394 21.18 -24.46 -23.78
C CYS A 394 22.41 -23.54 -23.88
N LEU A 395 23.52 -23.88 -23.22
CA LEU A 395 24.75 -23.10 -23.29
C LEU A 395 25.43 -23.23 -24.66
N HIS A 396 25.33 -24.41 -25.28
CA HIS A 396 25.81 -24.61 -26.64
C HIS A 396 25.08 -23.68 -27.63
N SER A 397 23.75 -23.59 -27.55
CA SER A 397 22.96 -22.69 -28.40
C SER A 397 23.27 -21.19 -28.17
N TYR A 398 23.54 -20.78 -26.93
CA TYR A 398 23.92 -19.40 -26.60
C TYR A 398 25.34 -19.05 -27.08
N LEU A 399 26.30 -19.96 -26.94
CA LEU A 399 27.65 -19.74 -27.44
C LEU A 399 27.65 -19.64 -28.96
N LEU A 400 26.90 -20.51 -29.66
CA LEU A 400 26.74 -20.46 -31.11
C LEU A 400 26.13 -19.14 -31.59
N SER A 401 25.11 -18.60 -30.90
CA SER A 401 24.47 -17.32 -31.27
C SER A 401 25.34 -16.08 -31.08
N ARG A 402 26.57 -16.21 -30.54
CA ARG A 402 27.55 -15.10 -30.45
C ARG A 402 28.60 -15.14 -31.57
N TYR A 403 28.71 -16.25 -32.29
CA TYR A 403 29.65 -16.46 -33.39
C TYR A 403 28.98 -16.45 -34.78
N THR A 404 27.69 -16.13 -34.82
CA THR A 404 26.87 -15.82 -36.00
C THR A 404 26.26 -14.45 -35.78
#